data_AF-A0A453QYN6-F1
#
_entry.id   AF-A0A453QYN6-F1
#
_cell.length_a   1.000
_cell.length_b   1.000
_cell.length_c   1.000
_cell.angle_alpha   90.00
_cell.angle_beta   90.00
_cell.angle_gamma   90.00
#
_symmetry.space_group_name_H-M   'P 1'
#
loop_
_entity.id
_entity.type
_entity.pdbx_description
1 polymer ?
#
loop_
_entity_poly.entity_id
_entity_poly.type
_entity_poly.pdbx_seq_one_letter_code
_entity_poly.pdbx_strand_id
1 'polypeptide(L)'
;MHKSLAYGGGLRKMIAFGANNQTIYLNGAVVPRVKPAEAMSPSTISTSERDELQESASVGPMSRAFTTVDLFDGTVEKISEVWVLVSGAQAELEEETVLYKRPREHM
;
A
#
# COMPACT_ATOMS: atom_id res chain seq x y z
N MET A 1 22.23 -2.93 8.10
CA MET A 1 21.04 -2.35 7.44
C MET A 1 21.51 -1.66 6.16
N HIS A 2 21.26 -2.21 4.97
CA HIS A 2 21.79 -1.65 3.72
C HIS A 2 21.00 -0.37 3.36
N LYS A 3 21.63 0.80 3.52
CA LYS A 3 21.00 2.12 3.35
C LYS A 3 20.43 2.35 1.93
N SER A 4 20.98 1.69 0.92
CA SER A 4 20.50 1.76 -0.47
C SER A 4 19.06 1.24 -0.66
N LEU A 5 18.61 0.28 0.16
CA LEU A 5 17.24 -0.24 0.13
C LEU A 5 16.23 0.65 0.88
N ALA A 6 16.71 1.55 1.74
CA ALA A 6 15.83 2.47 2.47
C ALA A 6 15.28 3.60 1.58
N TYR A 7 15.91 3.84 0.43
CA TYR A 7 15.55 4.89 -0.53
C TYR A 7 15.03 4.30 -1.87
N GLY A 8 14.53 3.07 -1.88
CA GLY A 8 13.90 2.47 -3.06
C GLY A 8 14.86 2.02 -4.17
N GLY A 9 16.18 2.04 -3.95
CA GLY A 9 17.20 1.64 -4.94
C GLY A 9 17.32 0.12 -5.21
N GLY A 10 16.34 -0.67 -4.78
CA GLY A 10 16.28 -2.11 -5.01
C GLY A 10 15.11 -2.74 -4.26
N LEU A 11 14.67 -3.92 -4.72
CA LEU A 11 13.66 -4.71 -4.02
C LEU A 11 14.20 -5.05 -2.62
N ARG A 12 13.64 -4.44 -1.57
CA ARG A 12 13.87 -4.88 -0.20
C ARG A 12 13.46 -6.35 -0.19
N LYS A 13 14.43 -7.26 -0.04
CA LYS A 13 14.15 -8.70 0.08
C LYS A 13 13.41 -8.91 1.41
N MET A 14 12.10 -8.67 1.36
CA MET A 14 11.14 -8.81 2.46
C MET A 14 10.73 -10.27 2.64
N ILE A 15 11.09 -11.13 1.67
CA ILE A 15 10.58 -12.48 1.53
C ILE A 15 11.74 -13.48 1.59
N ALA A 16 11.56 -14.54 2.38
CA ALA A 16 12.44 -15.71 2.41
C ALA A 16 11.61 -16.99 2.27
N PHE A 17 12.19 -18.03 1.67
CA PHE A 17 11.54 -19.33 1.49
C PHE A 17 12.04 -20.34 2.52
N GLY A 18 11.12 -21.13 3.07
CA GLY A 18 11.47 -22.29 3.88
C GLY A 18 12.09 -23.41 3.04
N ALA A 19 12.70 -24.40 3.70
CA ALA A 19 13.47 -25.46 3.05
C ALA A 19 12.69 -26.27 1.98
N ASN A 20 11.37 -26.35 2.11
CA ASN A 20 10.50 -27.07 1.18
C ASN A 20 9.79 -26.17 0.17
N ASN A 21 10.10 -24.87 0.12
CA ASN A 21 9.43 -23.84 -0.70
C ASN A 21 7.90 -23.71 -0.50
N GLN A 22 7.32 -24.41 0.49
CA GLN A 22 5.89 -24.33 0.80
C GLN A 22 5.57 -23.21 1.81
N THR A 23 6.56 -22.78 2.57
CA THR A 23 6.43 -21.68 3.54
C THR A 23 7.15 -20.45 3.02
N ILE A 24 6.44 -19.32 3.00
CA ILE A 24 6.99 -18.01 2.69
C ILE A 24 7.04 -17.18 3.98
N TYR A 25 8.23 -16.75 4.37
CA TYR A 25 8.44 -15.83 5.49
C TYR A 25 8.47 -14.40 4.96
N LEU A 26 7.47 -13.61 5.36
CA LEU A 26 7.38 -12.18 5.06
C LEU A 26 7.84 -11.39 6.28
N ASN A 27 8.96 -10.70 6.17
CA ASN A 27 9.37 -9.70 7.14
C ASN A 27 8.56 -8.42 6.94
N GLY A 28 7.34 -8.41 7.47
CA GLY A 28 6.42 -7.28 7.42
C GLY A 28 6.33 -6.56 8.76
N ALA A 29 6.07 -5.26 8.71
CA ALA A 29 5.63 -4.48 9.86
C ALA A 29 4.21 -3.97 9.56
N VAL A 30 3.27 -4.24 10.46
CA VAL A 30 1.93 -3.65 10.40
C VAL A 30 2.03 -2.23 10.93
N VAL A 31 2.33 -1.29 10.04
CA VAL A 31 2.41 0.13 10.35
C VAL A 31 1.32 0.82 9.56
N PRO A 32 0.32 1.44 10.23
CA PRO A 32 -0.64 2.29 9.54
C PRO A 32 0.10 3.40 8.82
N ARG A 33 0.12 3.33 7.48
CA ARG A 33 0.64 4.37 6.61
C ARG A 33 -0.52 4.98 5.88
N VAL A 34 -0.69 6.28 6.06
CA VAL A 34 -1.75 7.05 5.44
C VAL A 34 -1.15 8.31 4.83
N LYS A 35 -1.59 8.69 3.64
CA LYS A 35 -1.28 9.97 3.02
C LYS A 35 -2.58 10.60 2.51
N PRO A 36 -2.74 11.93 2.59
CA PRO A 36 -3.82 12.59 1.86
C PRO A 36 -3.73 12.22 0.38
N ALA A 37 -4.87 12.04 -0.29
CA ALA A 37 -4.86 11.96 -1.74
C ALA A 37 -4.15 13.21 -2.29
N GLU A 38 -3.24 13.04 -3.25
CA GLU A 38 -2.64 14.20 -3.91
C GLU A 38 -3.78 15.04 -4.48
N ALA A 39 -4.01 16.20 -3.88
CA ALA A 39 -4.96 17.15 -4.39
C ALA A 39 -4.56 17.42 -5.85
N MET A 40 -5.50 17.25 -6.79
CA MET A 40 -5.50 18.10 -7.97
C MET A 40 -5.21 19.51 -7.46
N SER A 41 -4.08 20.06 -7.91
CA SER A 41 -3.36 21.24 -7.43
C SER A 41 -4.14 22.17 -6.49
N PRO A 42 -3.54 22.68 -5.40
CA PRO A 42 -4.18 23.72 -4.62
C PRO A 42 -4.34 24.94 -5.54
N SER A 43 -5.54 25.15 -6.05
CA SER A 43 -5.95 26.49 -6.43
C SER A 43 -5.78 27.33 -5.18
N THR A 44 -5.02 28.41 -5.34
CA THR A 44 -4.68 29.40 -4.35
C THR A 44 -5.91 29.80 -3.52
N ILE A 45 -6.10 29.20 -2.33
CA ILE A 45 -7.07 29.71 -1.36
C ILE A 45 -6.28 30.50 -0.32
N SER A 46 -6.36 31.82 -0.49
CA SER A 46 -5.87 32.84 0.41
C SER A 46 -6.42 32.65 1.82
N THR A 47 -5.52 32.83 2.79
CA THR A 47 -5.78 32.93 4.22
C THR A 47 -6.73 34.07 4.58
N SER A 48 -7.99 33.73 4.89
CA SER A 48 -8.97 34.49 5.68
C SER A 48 -10.26 33.64 5.62
N GLU A 49 -10.94 33.16 6.65
CA GLU A 49 -11.11 33.55 8.04
C GLU A 49 -11.54 32.27 8.80
N ARG A 50 -11.15 32.14 10.08
CA ARG A 50 -11.75 31.14 10.97
C ARG A 50 -13.09 31.69 11.43
N ASP A 51 -14.19 31.03 11.09
CA ASP A 51 -15.45 31.19 11.81
C ASP A 51 -16.15 29.83 11.96
N GLU A 52 -16.71 29.62 13.14
CA GLU A 52 -17.19 28.36 13.66
C GLU A 52 -18.61 28.03 13.19
N LEU A 53 -18.84 26.97 12.41
CA LEU A 53 -20.14 26.27 12.32
C LEU A 53 -19.99 24.79 11.91
N GLN A 54 -20.34 23.92 12.85
CA GLN A 54 -20.95 22.58 12.75
C GLN A 54 -20.76 21.66 11.52
N GLU A 55 -20.28 20.46 11.84
CA GLU A 55 -20.95 19.18 11.52
C GLU A 55 -20.90 18.66 10.07
N SER A 56 -19.70 18.27 9.66
CA SER A 56 -19.37 16.93 9.15
C SER A 56 -17.93 17.01 8.71
N ALA A 57 -17.00 16.50 9.53
CA ALA A 57 -15.64 16.30 9.06
C ALA A 57 -15.69 15.20 7.99
N SER A 58 -16.02 15.60 6.76
CA SER A 58 -15.80 14.78 5.58
C SER A 58 -14.29 14.58 5.53
N VAL A 59 -13.83 13.49 6.14
CA VAL A 59 -12.44 13.07 6.05
C VAL A 59 -12.23 12.83 4.57
N GLY A 60 -11.51 13.77 3.94
CA GLY A 60 -11.24 13.73 2.52
C GLY A 60 -10.60 12.40 2.12
N PRO A 61 -10.58 12.09 0.81
CA PRO A 61 -10.00 10.85 0.32
C PRO A 61 -8.57 10.64 0.85
N MET A 62 -8.30 9.46 1.40
CA MET A 62 -7.02 9.15 2.02
C MET A 62 -6.47 7.83 1.50
N SER A 63 -5.24 7.85 1.01
CA SER A 63 -4.56 6.65 0.53
C SER A 63 -3.91 5.93 1.70
N ARG A 64 -4.09 4.61 1.74
CA ARG A 64 -3.58 3.73 2.81
C ARG A 64 -2.73 2.64 2.20
N ALA A 65 -1.60 2.34 2.83
CA ALA A 65 -0.75 1.22 2.40
C ALA A 65 -1.22 -0.09 3.02
N PHE A 66 -1.27 -1.14 2.21
CA PHE A 66 -1.55 -2.51 2.63
C PHE A 66 -0.48 -3.46 2.07
N THR A 67 -0.30 -4.58 2.75
CA THR A 67 0.34 -5.74 2.14
C THR A 67 -0.74 -6.78 1.86
N THR A 68 -0.90 -7.16 0.60
CA THR A 68 -1.86 -8.17 0.16
C THR A 68 -1.16 -9.49 -0.13
N VAL A 69 -1.87 -10.58 0.15
CA VAL A 69 -1.42 -11.94 -0.15
C VAL A 69 -2.55 -12.63 -0.88
N ASP A 70 -2.33 -12.95 -2.15
CA ASP A 70 -3.29 -13.66 -2.99
C ASP A 70 -3.03 -15.16 -2.86
N LEU A 71 -4.08 -15.90 -2.55
CA LEU A 71 -4.07 -17.35 -2.41
C LEU A 71 -4.91 -17.99 -3.51
N PHE A 72 -4.40 -19.04 -4.12
CA PHE A 72 -5.15 -19.89 -5.03
C PHE A 72 -4.77 -21.35 -4.78
N ASP A 73 -5.77 -22.21 -4.67
CA ASP A 73 -5.61 -23.65 -4.42
C ASP A 73 -4.63 -23.95 -3.27
N GLY A 74 -4.89 -23.31 -2.12
CA GLY A 74 -4.09 -23.49 -0.90
C GLY A 74 -2.66 -22.92 -0.95
N THR A 75 -2.27 -22.26 -2.04
CA THR A 75 -0.88 -21.84 -2.26
C THR A 75 -0.79 -20.34 -2.58
N VAL A 76 0.32 -19.69 -2.21
CA VAL A 76 0.53 -18.25 -2.44
C VAL A 76 0.80 -17.95 -3.91
N GLU A 77 -0.06 -17.15 -4.54
CA GLU A 77 0.07 -16.71 -5.94
C GLU A 77 0.83 -15.39 -6.05
N LYS A 78 0.54 -14.43 -5.17
CA LYS A 78 1.12 -13.09 -5.23
C LYS A 78 1.23 -12.49 -3.84
N ILE A 79 2.31 -11.75 -3.60
CA ILE A 79 2.44 -10.86 -2.45
C ILE A 79 2.78 -9.48 -2.99
N SER A 80 2.01 -8.47 -2.59
CA SER A 80 2.19 -7.10 -3.06
C SER A 80 2.08 -6.10 -1.93
N GLU A 81 2.80 -4.98 -2.05
CA GLU A 81 2.47 -3.76 -1.32
C GLU A 81 1.56 -2.91 -2.21
N VAL A 82 0.43 -2.48 -1.68
CA VAL A 82 -0.58 -1.71 -2.43
C VAL A 82 -0.92 -0.41 -1.70
N TRP A 83 -1.10 0.66 -2.45
CA TRP A 83 -1.75 1.88 -1.98
C TRP A 83 -3.20 1.88 -2.44
N VAL A 84 -4.11 2.07 -1.51
CA VAL A 84 -5.55 2.10 -1.77
C VAL A 84 -6.10 3.45 -1.33
N LEU A 85 -6.68 4.19 -2.28
CA LEU A 85 -7.45 5.40 -2.02
C LEU A 85 -8.78 5.02 -1.37
N VAL A 86 -9.06 5.55 -0.19
CA VAL A 86 -10.33 5.33 0.51
C VAL A 86 -11.09 6.65 0.58
N SER A 87 -12.30 6.68 0.01
CA SER A 87 -13.18 7.84 -0.01
C SER A 87 -14.60 7.42 0.39
N GLY A 88 -14.99 7.72 1.63
CA GLY A 88 -16.25 7.23 2.19
C GLY A 88 -16.34 5.70 2.14
N ALA A 89 -17.34 5.19 1.42
CA ALA A 89 -17.55 3.75 1.21
C ALA A 89 -16.81 3.17 -0.01
N GLN A 90 -16.11 4.01 -0.78
CA GLN A 90 -15.38 3.60 -1.98
C GLN A 90 -13.91 3.35 -1.67
N ALA A 91 -13.33 2.36 -2.36
CA ALA A 91 -11.91 2.05 -2.31
C ALA A 91 -11.38 1.76 -3.72
N GLU A 92 -10.26 2.38 -4.09
CA GLU A 92 -9.62 2.23 -5.40
C GLU A 92 -8.12 1.96 -5.23
N LEU A 93 -7.57 1.07 -6.05
CA LEU A 93 -6.14 0.78 -6.07
C LEU A 93 -5.39 1.89 -6.80
N GLU A 94 -4.49 2.60 -6.13
CA GLU A 94 -3.65 3.64 -6.74
C GLU A 94 -2.35 3.07 -7.32
N GLU A 95 -1.65 2.28 -6.52
CA GLU A 95 -0.31 1.77 -6.85
C GLU A 95 -0.16 0.36 -6.30
N GLU A 96 0.47 -0.53 -7.07
CA GLU A 96 0.83 -1.88 -6.66
C GLU A 96 2.32 -2.13 -6.94
N THR A 97 3.06 -2.52 -5.90
CA THR A 97 4.41 -3.06 -6.02
C THR A 97 4.38 -4.55 -5.71
N VAL A 98 4.61 -5.39 -6.72
CA VAL A 98 4.65 -6.85 -6.56
C VAL A 98 5.98 -7.27 -5.94
N LEU A 99 5.92 -7.88 -4.75
CA LEU A 99 7.09 -8.41 -4.04
C LEU A 99 7.39 -9.86 -4.43
N TYR A 100 6.34 -10.63 -4.72
CA TYR A 100 6.43 -12.01 -5.17
C TYR A 100 5.26 -12.33 -6.09
N LYS A 101 5.53 -13.11 -7.13
CA LYS A 101 4.52 -13.72 -7.99
C LYS A 101 4.96 -15.13 -8.31
N ARG A 102 4.07 -16.11 -8.16
CA ARG A 102 4.35 -17.49 -8.51
C ARG A 102 4.71 -17.55 -10.00
N PRO A 103 5.84 -18.17 -10.38
CA PRO A 103 6.13 -18.47 -11.77
C PRO A 103 5.02 -19.35 -12.33
N ARG A 104 4.43 -18.95 -13.46
CA ARG A 104 3.55 -19.85 -14.21
C ARG A 104 4.42 -20.85 -14.94
N GLU A 105 4.32 -22.12 -14.59
CA GLU A 105 4.86 -23.18 -15.44
C GLU A 105 4.14 -23.07 -16.79
N HIS A 106 4.90 -22.80 -17.86
CA HIS A 106 4.34 -22.85 -19.21
C HIS A 106 4.09 -24.33 -19.51
N MET A 107 2.82 -24.71 -19.65
CA MET A 107 2.44 -26.01 -20.22
C MET A 107 2.77 -26.06 -21.72
#